data_AF-A0A966L138-F1
#
_entry.id   AF-A0A966L138-F1
#
_cell.length_a   1.000
_cell.length_b   1.000
_cell.length_c   1.000
_cell.angle_alpha   90.00
_cell.angle_beta   90.00
_cell.angle_gamma   90.00
#
_symmetry.space_group_name_H-M   'P 1'
#
loop_
_entity.id
_entity.type
_entity.pdbx_description
1 polymer ?
#
loop_
_entity_poly.entity_id
_entity_poly.type
_entity_poly.pdbx_seq_one_letter_code
_entity_poly.pdbx_strand_id
1 'polypeptide(L)'
;VSSTDGQILKENISQTISISNKYGLGGIAEFSANGPTLDFYLKPDLVAPGVNIDSTYLDNSYVKLSGTSMASPVVAGVVALLKQARPTLSPDLIKATLMNTADILTNQDSQMPFSPLIQGSGRVNILNAVNSSSIATPASFIFGNGDKQKTVTFTLQNSSSSSISFTTGYKSYPESNVSVSMPFLITVPSNGKTNLTATFSANDASIESYGFVYFTNGSNDKLHIPFVFLPDLSEPSFIENVRVTSTTIGNGKSMNIDFKIGMGSIIEDNNSKFRGNTGGEVEVNIYNSKGELIKTVFNESPIYIGDYSIKIDSTDSLGMNYLFENGKYFFKVIYLETNENTDSKDVYPDITKAEDYNSFVVSHSPPGHVNLSLGGGLTPLLKNGDKFWVDVYLDSYKPNKSINLTVNYDPFLLQILNVKAGSIVSGNVRFTDTILPGKIFMALSSDTETFQGSGTIASIQFQAISNGDGFIGVDPVTASSLEKFVLGALYYKISDYSRIFDLNKDSKVDSLDLDIFKVSFGTKSGDTNYNKSYDFNFDSAIDKLDFFILSKHFGEVYP
;
A
#
# COMPACT_ATOMS: atom_id res chain seq x y z
N VAL A 1 26.10 -22.41 4.59
CA VAL A 1 27.26 -21.60 4.09
C VAL A 1 26.76 -20.77 2.93
N SER A 2 27.24 -19.53 2.77
CA SER A 2 26.85 -18.72 1.60
C SER A 2 27.28 -19.42 0.30
N SER A 3 26.76 -18.99 -0.86
CA SER A 3 27.19 -19.52 -2.17
C SER A 3 28.71 -19.38 -2.36
N THR A 4 29.26 -18.22 -1.96
CA THR A 4 30.69 -17.92 -2.00
C THR A 4 31.50 -18.85 -1.10
N ASP A 5 31.08 -19.02 0.16
CA ASP A 5 31.74 -19.96 1.07
C ASP A 5 31.64 -21.40 0.58
N GLY A 6 30.51 -21.77 -0.04
CA GLY A 6 30.30 -23.08 -0.64
C GLY A 6 31.28 -23.38 -1.78
N GLN A 7 31.62 -22.37 -2.60
CA GLN A 7 32.66 -22.51 -3.63
C GLN A 7 34.05 -22.66 -3.02
N ILE A 8 34.38 -21.85 -2.01
CA ILE A 8 35.67 -21.94 -1.29
C ILE A 8 35.84 -23.33 -0.64
N LEU A 9 34.77 -23.86 -0.03
CA LEU A 9 34.78 -25.19 0.58
C LEU A 9 34.94 -26.30 -0.47
N LYS A 10 34.31 -26.15 -1.63
CA LYS A 10 34.42 -27.09 -2.75
C LYS A 10 35.85 -27.17 -3.30
N GLU A 11 36.56 -26.05 -3.33
CA GLU A 11 37.95 -25.98 -3.78
C GLU A 11 38.96 -26.52 -2.75
N ASN A 12 38.58 -26.59 -1.47
CA ASN A 12 39.47 -26.94 -0.36
C ASN A 12 39.08 -28.24 0.37
N ILE A 13 38.36 -29.14 -0.31
CA ILE A 13 37.71 -30.33 0.26
C ILE A 13 38.68 -31.35 0.91
N SER A 14 39.98 -31.25 0.58
CA SER A 14 41.06 -32.12 1.07
C SER A 14 41.83 -31.55 2.27
N GLN A 15 41.44 -30.40 2.82
CA GLN A 15 42.07 -29.78 3.99
C GLN A 15 41.22 -29.92 5.26
N THR A 16 41.86 -29.94 6.42
CA THR A 16 41.16 -29.89 7.71
C THR A 16 40.61 -28.49 7.95
N ILE A 17 39.28 -28.36 7.95
CA ILE A 17 38.60 -27.09 8.18
C ILE A 17 38.25 -26.95 9.65
N SER A 18 38.84 -25.97 10.32
CA SER A 18 38.47 -25.60 11.69
C SER A 18 37.38 -24.52 11.65
N ILE A 19 36.17 -24.89 12.04
CA ILE A 19 35.03 -23.95 12.11
C ILE A 19 35.01 -23.34 13.51
N SER A 20 35.48 -22.10 13.64
CA SER A 20 35.28 -21.31 14.85
C SER A 20 34.02 -20.45 14.70
N ASN A 21 33.04 -20.67 15.56
CA ASN A 21 31.81 -19.91 15.51
C ASN A 21 31.98 -18.55 16.22
N LYS A 22 32.33 -17.51 15.46
CA LYS A 22 32.13 -16.11 15.89
C LYS A 22 30.73 -15.68 15.44
N TYR A 23 29.68 -16.21 16.06
CA TYR A 23 28.33 -15.66 15.83
C TYR A 23 28.32 -14.19 16.27
N GLY A 24 28.11 -13.28 15.31
CA GLY A 24 27.25 -12.10 15.42
C GLY A 24 27.38 -11.17 16.63
N LEU A 25 28.47 -11.18 17.40
CA LEU A 25 28.66 -10.22 18.49
C LEU A 25 28.76 -8.81 17.90
N GLY A 26 27.69 -8.04 18.03
CA GLY A 26 27.61 -6.65 17.59
C GLY A 26 26.93 -6.41 16.23
N GLY A 27 26.37 -7.44 15.58
CA GLY A 27 25.57 -7.29 14.36
C GLY A 27 24.08 -7.05 14.63
N ILE A 28 23.37 -6.52 13.64
CA ILE A 28 21.90 -6.44 13.63
C ILE A 28 21.33 -7.71 12.98
N ALA A 29 20.28 -8.28 13.58
CA ALA A 29 19.61 -9.46 13.04
C ALA A 29 18.81 -9.10 11.78
N GLU A 30 18.88 -9.94 10.75
CA GLU A 30 18.20 -9.71 9.45
C GLU A 30 16.69 -9.59 9.55
N PHE A 31 16.06 -10.26 10.53
CA PHE A 31 14.62 -10.19 10.78
C PHE A 31 14.19 -8.98 11.62
N SER A 32 15.13 -8.15 12.10
CA SER A 32 14.80 -6.99 12.92
C SER A 32 14.08 -5.95 12.07
N ALA A 33 12.88 -5.57 12.47
CA ALA A 33 12.12 -4.53 11.79
C ALA A 33 12.87 -3.19 11.85
N ASN A 34 12.89 -2.48 10.72
CA ASN A 34 13.47 -1.16 10.59
C ASN A 34 12.36 -0.09 10.62
N GLY A 35 12.73 1.13 10.95
CA GLY A 35 11.88 2.30 10.78
C GLY A 35 12.01 2.97 9.40
N PRO A 36 11.40 4.16 9.26
CA PRO A 36 10.56 4.83 10.26
C PRO A 36 9.22 4.10 10.45
N THR A 37 8.42 4.53 11.41
CA THR A 37 6.99 4.15 11.41
C THR A 37 6.28 4.75 10.19
N LEU A 38 5.09 4.26 9.86
CA LEU A 38 4.25 4.84 8.81
C LEU A 38 3.98 6.33 9.05
N ASP A 39 3.80 6.74 10.31
CA ASP A 39 3.62 8.14 10.71
C ASP A 39 4.93 8.96 10.81
N PHE A 40 6.03 8.47 10.22
CA PHE A 40 7.35 9.12 10.23
C PHE A 40 7.93 9.37 11.63
N TYR A 41 7.73 8.47 12.59
CA TYR A 41 8.50 8.47 13.83
C TYR A 41 9.78 7.64 13.69
N LEU A 42 10.85 8.11 14.33
CA LEU A 42 12.11 7.35 14.41
C LEU A 42 11.91 6.12 15.31
N LYS A 43 12.02 4.94 14.69
CA LYS A 43 12.03 3.63 15.33
C LYS A 43 13.09 2.73 14.68
N PRO A 44 13.60 1.70 15.39
CA PRO A 44 13.37 1.41 16.82
C PRO A 44 14.02 2.47 17.74
N ASP A 45 13.72 2.42 19.03
CA ASP A 45 14.33 3.36 20.00
C ASP A 45 15.78 2.98 20.33
N LEU A 46 16.06 1.68 20.51
CA LEU A 46 17.37 1.10 20.80
C LEU A 46 17.31 -0.42 20.52
N VAL A 47 18.46 -1.09 20.52
CA VAL A 47 18.55 -2.53 20.30
C VAL A 47 19.10 -3.27 21.52
N ALA A 48 18.83 -4.57 21.61
CA ALA A 48 19.32 -5.45 22.66
C ALA A 48 19.57 -6.88 22.11
N PRO A 49 20.33 -7.73 22.80
CA PRO A 49 20.53 -9.11 22.39
C PRO A 49 19.20 -9.86 22.20
N GLY A 50 18.97 -10.40 21.02
CA GLY A 50 17.75 -11.14 20.67
C GLY A 50 17.97 -12.36 19.79
N VAL A 51 19.22 -12.75 19.51
CA VAL A 51 19.55 -13.92 18.68
C VAL A 51 20.16 -15.00 19.56
N ASN A 52 19.66 -16.23 19.43
CA ASN A 52 20.11 -17.42 20.17
C ASN A 52 20.14 -17.19 21.69
N ILE A 53 19.09 -16.58 22.22
CA ILE A 53 18.93 -16.34 23.65
C ILE A 53 18.47 -17.63 24.33
N ASP A 54 19.31 -18.17 25.21
CA ASP A 54 18.96 -19.26 26.11
C ASP A 54 17.96 -18.74 27.16
N SER A 55 16.77 -19.34 27.22
CA SER A 55 15.78 -18.99 28.25
C SER A 55 14.93 -20.18 28.66
N THR A 56 14.17 -20.00 29.74
CA THR A 56 13.25 -21.00 30.29
C THR A 56 12.14 -21.34 29.30
N TYR A 57 11.75 -22.61 29.25
CA TYR A 57 10.70 -23.13 28.39
C TYR A 57 9.78 -24.09 29.16
N LEU A 58 8.79 -24.65 28.46
CA LEU A 58 7.84 -25.60 29.05
C LEU A 58 8.56 -26.83 29.64
N ASP A 59 7.89 -27.51 30.57
CA ASP A 59 8.35 -28.78 31.16
C ASP A 59 9.75 -28.70 31.82
N ASN A 60 10.01 -27.59 32.53
CA ASN A 60 11.28 -27.35 33.23
C ASN A 60 12.52 -27.45 32.32
N SER A 61 12.37 -27.02 31.07
CA SER A 61 13.41 -27.08 30.06
C SER A 61 13.95 -25.69 29.70
N TYR A 62 15.01 -25.67 28.89
CA TYR A 62 15.60 -24.47 28.33
C TYR A 62 15.68 -24.60 26.81
N VAL A 63 15.46 -23.49 26.11
CA VAL A 63 15.56 -23.44 24.65
C VAL A 63 16.27 -22.17 24.20
N LYS A 64 16.96 -22.26 23.06
CA LYS A 64 17.50 -21.11 22.34
C LYS A 64 16.48 -20.61 21.34
N LEU A 65 16.06 -19.36 21.49
CA LEU A 65 15.18 -18.69 20.52
C LEU A 65 15.82 -17.41 20.01
N SER A 66 15.37 -17.00 18.83
CA SER A 66 15.77 -15.75 18.18
C SER A 66 14.54 -14.93 17.85
N GLY A 67 14.58 -13.63 18.12
CA GLY A 67 13.49 -12.71 17.84
C GLY A 67 13.63 -11.40 18.60
N THR A 68 12.99 -10.33 18.09
CA THR A 68 12.80 -9.09 18.87
C THR A 68 11.95 -9.35 20.12
N SER A 69 11.12 -10.39 20.12
CA SER A 69 10.44 -10.93 21.30
C SER A 69 11.39 -11.36 22.42
N MET A 70 12.64 -11.73 22.11
CA MET A 70 13.68 -12.04 23.11
C MET A 70 14.46 -10.79 23.53
N ALA A 71 14.65 -9.83 22.64
CA ALA A 71 15.28 -8.55 22.95
C ALA A 71 14.41 -7.67 23.88
N SER A 72 13.09 -7.66 23.68
CA SER A 72 12.14 -6.87 24.48
C SER A 72 12.22 -7.14 25.99
N PRO A 73 12.15 -8.41 26.49
CA PRO A 73 12.26 -8.68 27.93
C PRO A 73 13.65 -8.36 28.50
N VAL A 74 14.73 -8.41 27.70
CA VAL A 74 16.05 -7.93 28.14
C VAL A 74 15.98 -6.44 28.46
N VAL A 75 15.38 -5.63 27.57
CA VAL A 75 15.19 -4.19 27.82
C VAL A 75 14.25 -3.95 29.00
N ALA A 76 13.19 -4.74 29.16
CA ALA A 76 12.29 -4.63 30.31
C ALA A 76 13.02 -4.86 31.65
N GLY A 77 13.91 -5.86 31.71
CA GLY A 77 14.77 -6.08 32.88
C GLY A 77 15.73 -4.91 33.13
N VAL A 78 16.32 -4.34 32.08
CA VAL A 78 17.17 -3.14 32.18
C VAL A 78 16.38 -1.93 32.71
N VAL A 79 15.16 -1.71 32.22
CA VAL A 79 14.27 -0.65 32.69
C VAL A 79 13.97 -0.81 34.18
N ALA A 80 13.68 -2.04 34.64
CA ALA A 80 13.42 -2.31 36.04
C ALA A 80 14.63 -1.97 36.93
N LEU A 81 15.83 -2.38 36.52
CA LEU A 81 17.07 -2.08 37.23
C LEU A 81 17.38 -0.57 37.26
N LEU A 82 17.21 0.13 36.12
CA LEU A 82 17.39 1.58 36.07
C LEU A 82 16.38 2.30 36.96
N LYS A 83 15.11 1.86 36.97
CA LYS A 83 14.07 2.41 37.85
C LYS A 83 14.38 2.14 39.32
N GLN A 84 14.94 1.00 39.66
CA GLN A 84 15.40 0.71 41.03
C GLN A 84 16.54 1.65 41.45
N ALA A 85 17.52 1.86 40.58
CA ALA A 85 18.64 2.76 40.86
C ALA A 85 18.22 4.24 40.90
N ARG A 86 17.21 4.62 40.10
CA ARG A 86 16.74 6.01 39.93
C ARG A 86 15.20 6.09 40.02
N PRO A 87 14.63 5.95 41.23
CA PRO A 87 13.19 5.75 41.43
C PRO A 87 12.33 6.94 41.01
N THR A 88 12.89 8.15 40.92
CA THR A 88 12.17 9.37 40.56
C THR A 88 12.02 9.60 39.06
N LEU A 89 12.71 8.82 38.20
CA LEU A 89 12.61 9.00 36.75
C LEU A 89 11.23 8.61 36.23
N SER A 90 10.63 9.47 35.40
CA SER A 90 9.42 9.14 34.63
C SER A 90 9.76 8.18 33.48
N PRO A 91 8.76 7.49 32.88
CA PRO A 91 9.00 6.60 31.74
C PRO A 91 9.75 7.27 30.57
N ASP A 92 9.42 8.52 30.23
CA ASP A 92 10.11 9.25 29.16
C ASP A 92 11.58 9.53 29.50
N LEU A 93 11.88 9.85 30.76
CA LEU A 93 13.26 10.08 31.19
C LEU A 93 14.05 8.78 31.29
N ILE A 94 13.42 7.66 31.63
CA ILE A 94 14.04 6.32 31.56
C ILE A 94 14.42 6.02 30.11
N LYS A 95 13.47 6.17 29.19
CA LYS A 95 13.70 5.97 27.75
C LYS A 95 14.84 6.86 27.26
N ALA A 96 14.81 8.16 27.56
CA ALA A 96 15.86 9.09 27.18
C ALA A 96 17.23 8.71 27.76
N THR A 97 17.29 8.32 29.04
CA THR A 97 18.54 7.88 29.67
C THR A 97 19.13 6.66 28.97
N LEU A 98 18.32 5.64 28.69
CA LEU A 98 18.77 4.43 27.98
C LEU A 98 19.24 4.75 26.56
N MET A 99 18.51 5.59 25.85
CA MET A 99 18.86 6.03 24.50
C MET A 99 20.13 6.90 24.48
N ASN A 100 20.30 7.82 25.44
CA ASN A 100 21.47 8.70 25.48
C ASN A 100 22.77 7.97 25.78
N THR A 101 22.70 6.80 26.39
CA THR A 101 23.86 6.07 26.95
C THR A 101 24.14 4.74 26.25
N ALA A 102 23.37 4.42 25.21
CA ALA A 102 23.52 3.21 24.41
C ALA A 102 24.87 3.11 23.67
N ASP A 103 25.31 1.90 23.36
CA ASP A 103 26.49 1.68 22.54
C ASP A 103 26.10 1.73 21.05
N ILE A 104 26.56 2.74 20.31
CA ILE A 104 26.34 2.82 18.86
C ILE A 104 27.07 1.64 18.18
N LEU A 105 26.31 0.82 17.47
CA LEU A 105 26.82 -0.29 16.68
C LEU A 105 27.25 0.19 15.29
N THR A 106 28.32 -0.42 14.77
CA THR A 106 28.86 -0.13 13.45
C THR A 106 28.73 -1.34 12.53
N ASN A 107 28.49 -1.07 11.25
CA ASN A 107 28.61 -2.05 10.20
C ASN A 107 30.10 -2.41 10.04
N GLN A 108 30.42 -3.70 10.08
CA GLN A 108 31.81 -4.17 10.04
C GLN A 108 32.48 -3.98 8.68
N ASP A 109 31.70 -3.90 7.60
CA ASP A 109 32.22 -3.72 6.24
C ASP A 109 32.48 -2.23 5.97
N SER A 110 31.51 -1.36 6.25
CA SER A 110 31.66 0.08 5.99
C SER A 110 32.37 0.83 7.10
N GLN A 111 32.52 0.24 8.29
CA GLN A 111 32.99 0.89 9.53
C GLN A 111 32.15 2.10 9.96
N MET A 112 30.99 2.31 9.33
CA MET A 112 30.05 3.37 9.69
C MET A 112 29.02 2.86 10.70
N PRO A 113 28.46 3.73 11.57
CA PRO A 113 27.30 3.38 12.37
C PRO A 113 26.16 2.82 11.51
N PHE A 114 25.38 1.88 12.00
CA PHE A 114 24.08 1.57 11.37
C PHE A 114 23.16 2.81 11.42
N SER A 115 22.25 2.95 10.45
CA SER A 115 21.21 3.99 10.51
C SER A 115 20.42 3.87 11.82
N PRO A 116 20.04 4.97 12.48
CA PRO A 116 19.10 4.95 13.59
C PRO A 116 17.75 4.33 13.24
N LEU A 117 17.37 4.24 11.95
CA LEU A 117 16.20 3.47 11.52
C LEU A 117 16.38 1.95 11.70
N ILE A 118 17.61 1.49 11.89
CA ILE A 118 17.95 0.07 12.11
C ILE A 118 18.26 -0.17 13.59
N GLN A 119 19.08 0.68 14.20
CA GLN A 119 19.59 0.46 15.56
C GLN A 119 19.02 1.38 16.64
N GLY A 120 18.21 2.37 16.26
CA GLY A 120 17.82 3.47 17.15
C GLY A 120 19.04 4.22 17.67
N SER A 121 19.11 4.40 18.98
CA SER A 121 20.30 4.96 19.65
C SER A 121 21.46 3.97 19.79
N GLY A 122 21.31 2.71 19.40
CA GLY A 122 22.31 1.66 19.56
C GLY A 122 21.93 0.62 20.62
N ARG A 123 22.89 -0.22 21.00
CA ARG A 123 22.69 -1.32 21.93
C ARG A 123 22.56 -0.82 23.37
N VAL A 124 21.56 -1.29 24.10
CA VAL A 124 21.37 -0.97 25.51
C VAL A 124 22.65 -1.18 26.33
N ASN A 125 23.04 -0.17 27.13
CA ASN A 125 24.16 -0.24 28.07
C ASN A 125 23.70 0.25 29.45
N ILE A 126 23.30 -0.70 30.29
CA ILE A 126 22.75 -0.39 31.61
C ILE A 126 23.77 0.28 32.53
N LEU A 127 25.05 -0.10 32.46
CA LEU A 127 26.07 0.46 33.33
C LEU A 127 26.24 1.96 33.07
N ASN A 128 26.29 2.36 31.80
CA ASN A 128 26.33 3.77 31.43
C ASN A 128 25.03 4.49 31.84
N ALA A 129 23.87 3.87 31.64
CA ALA A 129 22.59 4.47 31.99
C ALA A 129 22.43 4.74 33.50
N VAL A 130 22.87 3.80 34.35
CA VAL A 130 22.83 3.95 35.80
C VAL A 130 23.84 4.99 36.29
N ASN A 131 25.05 5.01 35.70
CA ASN A 131 26.12 5.92 36.11
C ASN A 131 25.95 7.34 35.56
N SER A 132 25.15 7.55 34.51
CA SER A 132 25.03 8.88 33.93
C SER A 132 24.31 9.83 34.88
N SER A 133 24.92 10.98 35.14
CA SER A 133 24.31 12.02 35.97
C SER A 133 23.30 12.89 35.20
N SER A 134 23.29 12.75 33.87
CA SER A 134 22.67 13.70 32.96
C SER A 134 21.76 13.02 31.95
N ILE A 135 20.73 13.75 31.49
CA ILE A 135 19.72 13.27 30.54
C ILE A 135 19.46 14.37 29.53
N ALA A 136 19.36 14.03 28.25
CA ALA A 136 19.06 14.98 27.18
C ALA A 136 17.79 14.57 26.40
N THR A 137 16.86 15.50 26.25
CA THR A 137 15.59 15.30 25.52
C THR A 137 15.43 16.32 24.40
N PRO A 138 14.76 16.02 23.27
CA PRO A 138 14.12 14.74 22.94
C PRO A 138 15.16 13.62 22.74
N ALA A 139 14.77 12.38 23.00
CA ALA A 139 15.69 11.23 22.96
C ALA A 139 16.13 10.86 21.54
N SER A 140 15.34 11.23 20.54
CA SER A 140 15.61 11.12 19.11
C SER A 140 14.67 12.04 18.35
N PHE A 141 14.97 12.31 17.08
CA PHE A 141 14.03 12.98 16.19
C PHE A 141 14.34 12.66 14.73
N ILE A 142 13.36 12.89 13.88
CA ILE A 142 13.46 12.78 12.43
C ILE A 142 12.94 14.07 11.80
N PHE A 143 13.46 14.42 10.64
CA PHE A 143 13.07 15.60 9.86
C PHE A 143 13.29 15.34 8.37
N GLY A 144 12.77 16.21 7.51
CA GLY A 144 12.74 15.94 6.07
C GLY A 144 11.34 15.94 5.48
N ASN A 145 11.12 15.18 4.41
CA ASN A 145 9.82 15.03 3.75
C ASN A 145 9.21 16.39 3.33
N GLY A 146 9.99 17.18 2.60
CA GLY A 146 9.66 18.53 2.13
C GLY A 146 10.39 19.64 2.89
N ASP A 147 10.69 19.44 4.18
CA ASP A 147 11.41 20.42 5.00
C ASP A 147 12.90 20.08 5.12
N LYS A 148 13.76 20.91 4.53
CA LYS A 148 15.23 20.75 4.58
C LYS A 148 15.87 21.29 5.86
N GLN A 149 15.12 22.00 6.68
CA GLN A 149 15.61 22.56 7.94
C GLN A 149 14.69 22.20 9.10
N LYS A 150 15.28 21.90 10.26
CA LYS A 150 14.55 21.74 11.52
C LYS A 150 15.31 22.37 12.66
N THR A 151 14.62 23.19 13.44
CA THR A 151 15.14 23.70 14.71
C THR A 151 14.64 22.80 15.84
N VAL A 152 15.58 22.30 16.64
CA VAL A 152 15.31 21.42 17.79
C VAL A 152 15.83 22.09 19.05
N THR A 153 15.01 22.12 20.10
CA THR A 153 15.43 22.55 21.43
C THR A 153 15.70 21.32 22.28
N PHE A 154 16.97 21.10 22.62
CA PHE A 154 17.39 20.08 23.56
C PHE A 154 17.29 20.60 24.99
N THR A 155 16.68 19.84 25.88
CA THR A 155 16.72 20.07 27.32
C THR A 155 17.70 19.11 27.95
N LEU A 156 18.78 19.63 28.54
CA LEU A 156 19.71 18.85 29.33
C LEU A 156 19.34 18.98 30.81
N GLN A 157 19.23 17.86 31.49
CA GLN A 157 19.01 17.76 32.93
C GLN A 157 20.26 17.21 33.60
N ASN A 158 20.70 17.84 34.70
CA ASN A 158 21.81 17.39 35.54
C ASN A 158 21.28 17.04 36.93
N SER A 159 21.52 15.81 37.38
CA SER A 159 21.09 15.32 38.70
C SER A 159 22.23 15.29 39.74
N SER A 160 23.42 15.80 39.38
CA SER A 160 24.56 15.89 40.30
C SER A 160 24.51 17.15 41.17
N SER A 161 25.28 17.14 42.25
CA SER A 161 25.42 18.25 43.19
C SER A 161 26.30 19.40 42.67
N SER A 162 26.86 19.28 41.47
CA SER A 162 27.76 20.27 40.87
C SER A 162 27.28 20.64 39.46
N SER A 163 27.58 21.84 38.99
CA SER A 163 27.29 22.19 37.59
C SER A 163 28.15 21.36 36.63
N ILE A 164 27.59 20.99 35.48
CA ILE A 164 28.30 20.25 34.43
C ILE A 164 28.32 21.08 33.15
N SER A 165 29.51 21.23 32.55
CA SER A 165 29.67 21.83 31.24
C SER A 165 29.91 20.75 30.19
N PHE A 166 29.08 20.75 29.13
CA PHE A 166 29.21 19.86 27.99
C PHE A 166 29.77 20.60 26.80
N THR A 167 30.78 20.02 26.15
CA THR A 167 31.09 20.34 24.76
C THR A 167 30.08 19.63 23.86
N THR A 168 29.61 20.32 22.83
CA THR A 168 28.66 19.79 21.85
C THR A 168 29.36 19.45 20.55
N GLY A 169 28.82 18.46 19.84
CA GLY A 169 29.29 18.09 18.51
C GLY A 169 28.26 17.25 17.79
N TYR A 170 28.48 16.97 16.51
CA TYR A 170 27.65 16.02 15.76
C TYR A 170 28.48 15.28 14.74
N LYS A 171 27.94 14.15 14.26
CA LYS A 171 28.39 13.48 13.04
C LYS A 171 27.18 13.12 12.19
N SER A 172 27.32 13.24 10.88
CA SER A 172 26.31 12.85 9.89
C SER A 172 26.88 11.86 8.87
N TYR A 173 26.00 11.02 8.32
CA TYR A 173 26.31 9.94 7.39
C TYR A 173 25.26 9.93 6.26
N PRO A 174 25.67 10.05 4.99
CA PRO A 174 27.01 10.44 4.53
C PRO A 174 27.46 11.80 5.11
N GLU A 175 28.77 11.98 5.24
CA GLU A 175 29.32 13.23 5.78
C GLU A 175 28.89 14.43 4.92
N SER A 176 28.72 15.58 5.58
CA SER A 176 28.36 16.87 4.96
C SER A 176 26.94 16.99 4.40
N ASN A 177 26.13 15.93 4.38
CA ASN A 177 24.73 16.01 3.91
C ASN A 177 23.80 16.74 4.88
N VAL A 178 24.07 16.62 6.18
CA VAL A 178 23.40 17.38 7.23
C VAL A 178 24.44 18.19 7.97
N SER A 179 24.20 19.50 8.04
CA SER A 179 24.95 20.44 8.88
C SER A 179 24.12 20.83 10.09
N VAL A 180 24.78 21.03 11.23
CA VAL A 180 24.11 21.41 12.49
C VAL A 180 24.79 22.64 13.07
N SER A 181 24.00 23.70 13.27
CA SER A 181 24.42 24.92 13.95
C SER A 181 23.92 24.88 15.39
N MET A 182 24.86 24.89 16.34
CA MET A 182 24.56 24.90 17.78
C MET A 182 25.72 25.47 18.61
N PRO A 183 25.46 25.97 19.83
CA PRO A 183 26.51 26.43 20.74
C PRO A 183 27.51 25.32 21.06
N PHE A 184 28.81 25.61 20.96
CA PHE A 184 29.88 24.65 21.27
C PHE A 184 29.91 24.19 22.74
N LEU A 185 29.45 25.04 23.65
CA LEU A 185 29.47 24.78 25.09
C LEU A 185 28.09 25.07 25.69
N ILE A 186 27.64 24.19 26.58
CA ILE A 186 26.47 24.41 27.44
C ILE A 186 26.79 24.02 28.88
N THR A 187 26.41 24.87 29.82
CA THR A 187 26.51 24.58 31.25
C THR A 187 25.14 24.32 31.84
N VAL A 188 25.01 23.19 32.53
CA VAL A 188 23.80 22.77 33.24
C VAL A 188 24.04 22.90 34.74
N PRO A 189 23.25 23.72 35.46
CA PRO A 189 23.43 23.90 36.90
C PRO A 189 23.22 22.59 37.67
N SER A 190 23.79 22.49 38.88
CA SER A 190 23.57 21.35 39.78
C SER A 190 22.09 21.14 40.04
N ASN A 191 21.60 19.89 39.96
CA ASN A 191 20.19 19.54 40.14
C ASN A 191 19.21 20.37 39.28
N GLY A 192 19.66 20.84 38.10
CA GLY A 192 18.91 21.76 37.26
C GLY A 192 18.79 21.32 35.80
N LYS A 193 18.20 22.19 34.99
CA LYS A 193 17.99 22.00 33.56
C LYS A 193 18.45 23.23 32.77
N THR A 194 18.97 23.01 31.58
CA THR A 194 19.29 24.09 30.62
C THR A 194 18.84 23.66 29.22
N ASN A 195 18.32 24.61 28.44
CA ASN A 195 17.94 24.39 27.05
C ASN A 195 19.05 24.82 26.09
N LEU A 196 19.25 24.06 25.02
CA LEU A 196 20.12 24.36 23.89
C LEU A 196 19.32 24.21 22.60
N THR A 197 19.26 25.28 21.81
CA THR A 197 18.66 25.22 20.48
C THR A 197 19.71 24.89 19.44
N ALA A 198 19.40 23.96 18.55
CA ALA A 198 20.21 23.58 17.40
C ALA A 198 19.37 23.64 16.13
N THR A 199 19.97 24.12 15.04
CA THR A 199 19.34 24.14 13.71
C THR A 199 20.04 23.13 12.82
N PHE A 200 19.27 22.15 12.35
CA PHE A 200 19.70 21.12 11.40
C PHE A 200 19.33 21.58 10.01
N SER A 201 20.28 21.53 9.09
CA SER A 201 20.08 21.88 7.69
C SER A 201 20.63 20.76 6.82
N ALA A 202 19.74 20.16 6.03
CA ALA A 202 20.10 19.16 5.03
C ALA A 202 20.31 19.82 3.66
N ASN A 203 21.22 19.25 2.89
CA ASN A 203 21.48 19.67 1.52
C ASN A 203 20.40 19.08 0.58
N ASP A 204 20.42 19.46 -0.70
CA ASP A 204 19.53 18.91 -1.75
C ASP A 204 19.93 17.47 -2.15
N ALA A 205 20.21 16.63 -1.16
CA ALA A 205 20.56 15.23 -1.33
C ALA A 205 19.27 14.40 -1.44
N SER A 206 19.17 13.58 -2.48
CA SER A 206 18.08 12.63 -2.72
C SER A 206 18.23 11.32 -1.94
N ILE A 207 18.97 11.33 -0.83
CA ILE A 207 19.29 10.12 -0.05
C ILE A 207 19.02 10.35 1.44
N GLU A 208 18.57 9.29 2.12
CA GLU A 208 18.54 9.25 3.58
C GLU A 208 19.91 9.65 4.13
N SER A 209 19.90 10.55 5.09
CA SER A 209 21.10 10.91 5.85
C SER A 209 20.78 10.83 7.33
N TYR A 210 21.70 10.37 8.15
CA TYR A 210 21.44 10.23 9.59
C TYR A 210 22.66 10.62 10.39
N GLY A 211 22.52 10.68 11.69
CA GLY A 211 23.64 11.03 12.53
C GLY A 211 23.33 11.06 14.00
N PHE A 212 24.28 11.58 14.76
CA PHE A 212 24.19 11.68 16.21
C PHE A 212 24.70 13.04 16.65
N VAL A 213 23.94 13.70 17.52
CA VAL A 213 24.41 14.83 18.33
C VAL A 213 25.09 14.27 19.57
N TYR A 214 26.19 14.86 20.00
CA TYR A 214 26.95 14.46 21.17
C TYR A 214 27.03 15.59 22.19
N PHE A 215 26.90 15.23 23.46
CA PHE A 215 27.23 16.08 24.60
C PHE A 215 28.26 15.36 25.45
N THR A 216 29.46 15.94 25.59
CA THR A 216 30.59 15.31 26.31
C THR A 216 31.15 16.22 27.38
N ASN A 217 31.44 15.70 28.59
CA ASN A 217 32.00 16.50 29.69
C ASN A 217 33.44 16.15 30.10
N GLY A 218 34.22 15.43 29.29
CA GLY A 218 35.59 15.00 29.62
C GLY A 218 35.74 14.10 30.86
N SER A 219 34.66 13.86 31.60
CA SER A 219 34.61 13.28 32.95
C SER A 219 33.74 12.01 33.00
N ASN A 220 33.55 11.34 31.86
CA ASN A 220 32.74 10.14 31.58
C ASN A 220 31.29 10.34 31.10
N ASP A 221 30.65 11.50 31.30
CA ASP A 221 29.31 11.70 30.72
C ASP A 221 29.45 12.00 29.21
N LYS A 222 29.07 11.00 28.41
CA LYS A 222 28.90 11.09 26.96
C LYS A 222 27.45 10.70 26.65
N LEU A 223 26.67 11.70 26.25
CA LEU A 223 25.30 11.51 25.79
C LEU A 223 25.29 11.61 24.26
N HIS A 224 24.47 10.80 23.60
CA HIS A 224 24.15 11.02 22.19
C HIS A 224 22.64 11.00 21.92
N ILE A 225 22.25 11.69 20.86
CA ILE A 225 20.87 11.74 20.37
C ILE A 225 20.90 11.43 18.87
N PRO A 226 20.29 10.33 18.41
CA PRO A 226 20.19 10.05 16.98
C PRO A 226 19.24 11.03 16.31
N PHE A 227 19.59 11.38 15.07
CA PHE A 227 18.71 12.07 14.15
C PHE A 227 18.72 11.38 12.78
N VAL A 228 17.60 11.50 12.07
CA VAL A 228 17.47 11.07 10.68
C VAL A 228 16.90 12.23 9.87
N PHE A 229 17.53 12.49 8.73
CA PHE A 229 17.00 13.28 7.63
C PHE A 229 16.48 12.31 6.56
N LEU A 230 15.19 12.41 6.27
CA LEU A 230 14.61 11.81 5.08
C LEU A 230 14.64 12.85 3.96
N PRO A 231 15.12 12.53 2.75
CA PRO A 231 14.99 13.44 1.63
C PRO A 231 13.52 13.79 1.41
N ASP A 232 13.25 14.78 0.55
CA ASP A 232 11.89 14.93 0.07
C ASP A 232 11.49 13.61 -0.58
N LEU A 233 10.64 12.88 0.13
CA LEU A 233 9.91 11.77 -0.41
C LEU A 233 8.84 12.44 -1.28
N SER A 234 9.27 13.06 -2.38
CA SER A 234 8.43 13.35 -3.53
C SER A 234 8.09 12.01 -4.16
N GLU A 235 7.44 11.17 -3.36
CA GLU A 235 6.92 9.88 -3.73
C GLU A 235 5.62 10.17 -4.44
N PRO A 236 5.40 9.54 -5.59
CA PRO A 236 4.23 9.82 -6.40
C PRO A 236 2.95 9.61 -5.60
N SER A 237 1.87 10.30 -5.98
CA SER A 237 0.58 10.13 -5.30
C SER A 237 -0.07 8.76 -5.58
N PHE A 238 0.53 7.94 -6.45
CA PHE A 238 -0.04 6.69 -7.01
C PHE A 238 1.06 5.74 -7.51
N ILE A 239 0.67 4.62 -8.12
CA ILE A 239 1.59 3.69 -8.79
C ILE A 239 2.25 4.30 -10.03
N GLU A 240 3.57 4.26 -10.09
CA GLU A 240 4.34 4.81 -11.21
C GLU A 240 5.41 3.85 -11.73
N ASN A 241 6.02 4.21 -12.87
CA ASN A 241 7.19 3.54 -13.43
C ASN A 241 7.00 2.03 -13.66
N VAL A 242 5.78 1.61 -13.97
CA VAL A 242 5.49 0.23 -14.37
C VAL A 242 6.32 -0.09 -15.62
N ARG A 243 7.21 -1.08 -15.52
CA ARG A 243 8.10 -1.55 -16.58
C ARG A 243 8.10 -3.06 -16.60
N VAL A 244 8.21 -3.63 -17.80
CA VAL A 244 8.35 -5.08 -17.97
C VAL A 244 9.56 -5.33 -18.86
N THR A 245 10.48 -6.20 -18.41
CA THR A 245 11.73 -6.44 -19.15
C THR A 245 11.54 -7.33 -20.40
N SER A 246 10.45 -8.10 -20.48
CA SER A 246 10.07 -8.90 -21.65
C SER A 246 8.56 -9.22 -21.67
N THR A 247 7.94 -9.25 -22.85
CA THR A 247 6.54 -9.70 -23.05
C THR A 247 6.44 -11.13 -23.60
N THR A 248 7.58 -11.81 -23.76
CA THR A 248 7.66 -13.21 -24.21
C THR A 248 8.19 -14.07 -23.08
N ILE A 249 7.45 -15.12 -22.72
CA ILE A 249 7.88 -16.12 -21.72
C ILE A 249 8.17 -17.42 -22.46
N GLY A 250 9.32 -18.03 -22.17
CA GLY A 250 9.79 -19.27 -22.80
C GLY A 250 11.32 -19.36 -22.99
N ASN A 251 11.83 -20.58 -23.21
CA ASN A 251 13.25 -20.90 -23.48
C ASN A 251 14.25 -20.48 -22.37
N GLY A 252 13.94 -20.71 -21.09
CA GLY A 252 14.86 -20.44 -19.98
C GLY A 252 15.12 -18.96 -19.72
N LYS A 253 14.26 -18.08 -20.24
CA LYS A 253 14.32 -16.63 -20.00
C LYS A 253 13.57 -16.25 -18.73
N SER A 254 14.08 -15.24 -18.04
CA SER A 254 13.42 -14.57 -16.92
C SER A 254 12.85 -13.24 -17.36
N MET A 255 11.75 -12.82 -16.75
CA MET A 255 11.20 -11.48 -16.89
C MET A 255 11.04 -10.81 -15.52
N ASN A 256 11.11 -9.49 -15.51
CA ASN A 256 10.84 -8.68 -14.33
C ASN A 256 9.70 -7.72 -14.65
N ILE A 257 8.79 -7.54 -13.70
CA ILE A 257 7.76 -6.51 -13.69
C ILE A 257 8.13 -5.56 -12.56
N ASP A 258 8.61 -4.37 -12.90
CA ASP A 258 9.04 -3.35 -11.95
C ASP A 258 7.94 -2.28 -11.85
N PHE A 259 7.59 -1.82 -10.65
CA PHE A 259 6.67 -0.71 -10.43
C PHE A 259 6.96 -0.02 -9.10
N LYS A 260 6.55 1.23 -8.94
CA LYS A 260 6.71 2.00 -7.70
C LYS A 260 5.36 2.27 -7.08
N ILE A 261 5.21 2.02 -5.79
CA ILE A 261 4.00 2.35 -5.02
C ILE A 261 4.26 3.63 -4.23
N GLY A 262 3.43 4.63 -4.52
CA GLY A 262 3.47 5.95 -3.90
C GLY A 262 2.59 6.10 -2.65
N MET A 263 2.53 7.31 -2.10
CA MET A 263 1.89 7.60 -0.80
C MET A 263 0.36 7.73 -0.82
N GLY A 264 -0.30 7.73 -1.97
CA GLY A 264 -1.75 8.02 -2.06
C GLY A 264 -2.08 9.53 -2.10
N SER A 265 -3.38 9.87 -2.01
CA SER A 265 -3.87 11.26 -2.11
C SER A 265 -3.82 12.04 -0.79
N ILE A 266 -3.66 13.37 -0.89
CA ILE A 266 -3.73 14.30 0.26
C ILE A 266 -5.21 14.57 0.56
N ILE A 267 -5.68 14.18 1.74
CA ILE A 267 -6.93 14.73 2.29
C ILE A 267 -6.58 16.09 2.91
N GLU A 268 -6.95 17.18 2.24
CA GLU A 268 -6.87 18.52 2.81
C GLU A 268 -8.00 18.72 3.83
N ASP A 269 -7.72 18.44 5.11
CA ASP A 269 -8.55 18.96 6.20
C ASP A 269 -7.81 20.11 6.91
N ASN A 270 -8.55 21.16 7.25
CA ASN A 270 -8.06 22.48 7.64
C ASN A 270 -7.30 22.52 8.98
N ASN A 271 -7.16 21.40 9.69
CA ASN A 271 -6.50 21.34 11.00
C ASN A 271 -5.43 20.25 11.16
N SER A 272 -5.14 19.45 10.13
CA SER A 272 -4.02 18.49 10.17
C SER A 272 -3.72 17.94 8.79
N LYS A 273 -2.49 18.11 8.31
CA LYS A 273 -1.99 17.41 7.12
C LYS A 273 -1.65 15.97 7.51
N PHE A 274 -2.63 15.07 7.55
CA PHE A 274 -2.34 13.64 7.59
C PHE A 274 -2.01 13.17 6.16
N ARG A 275 -0.82 12.59 5.98
CA ARG A 275 -0.43 11.87 4.77
C ARG A 275 -0.52 10.38 5.09
N GLY A 276 -1.56 9.70 4.61
CA GLY A 276 -1.75 8.26 4.81
C GLY A 276 -1.54 7.50 3.51
N ASN A 277 -0.88 6.34 3.57
CA ASN A 277 -0.84 5.40 2.46
C ASN A 277 -2.24 4.81 2.25
N THR A 278 -2.94 5.22 1.18
CA THR A 278 -4.25 4.67 0.79
C THR A 278 -4.14 3.49 -0.16
N GLY A 279 -2.93 2.90 -0.31
CA GLY A 279 -2.66 1.70 -1.09
C GLY A 279 -3.41 0.50 -0.53
N GLY A 280 -4.68 0.39 -0.94
CA GLY A 280 -5.62 -0.62 -0.50
C GLY A 280 -5.18 -1.99 -0.97
N GLU A 281 -4.99 -2.16 -2.28
CA GLU A 281 -4.61 -3.43 -2.89
C GLU A 281 -3.86 -3.21 -4.21
N VAL A 282 -2.83 -4.01 -4.46
CA VAL A 282 -2.16 -4.09 -5.76
C VAL A 282 -2.21 -5.50 -6.31
N GLU A 283 -2.74 -5.63 -7.53
CA GLU A 283 -2.75 -6.89 -8.26
C GLU A 283 -1.89 -6.82 -9.53
N VAL A 284 -1.12 -7.89 -9.80
CA VAL A 284 -0.44 -8.09 -11.09
C VAL A 284 -1.01 -9.31 -11.77
N ASN A 285 -1.78 -9.04 -12.83
CA ASN A 285 -2.53 -10.03 -13.60
C ASN A 285 -1.84 -10.30 -14.94
N ILE A 286 -1.68 -11.58 -15.28
CA ILE A 286 -1.09 -12.05 -16.54
C ILE A 286 -2.20 -12.55 -17.45
N TYR A 287 -2.19 -12.09 -18.70
CA TYR A 287 -3.14 -12.49 -19.74
C TYR A 287 -2.41 -13.13 -20.92
N ASN A 288 -3.06 -14.08 -21.58
CA ASN A 288 -2.55 -14.68 -22.80
C ASN A 288 -2.75 -13.76 -24.02
N SER A 289 -2.26 -14.19 -25.19
CA SER A 289 -2.37 -13.43 -26.44
C SER A 289 -3.80 -13.19 -26.94
N LYS A 290 -4.79 -13.92 -26.41
CA LYS A 290 -6.23 -13.77 -26.68
C LYS A 290 -6.93 -12.86 -25.66
N GLY A 291 -6.21 -12.36 -24.65
CA GLY A 291 -6.77 -11.51 -23.60
C GLY A 291 -7.41 -12.28 -22.44
N GLU A 292 -7.23 -13.61 -22.37
CA GLU A 292 -7.75 -14.43 -21.28
C GLU A 292 -6.80 -14.35 -20.07
N LEU A 293 -7.34 -14.16 -18.86
CA LEU A 293 -6.56 -14.15 -17.62
C LEU A 293 -5.97 -15.54 -17.38
N ILE A 294 -4.65 -15.62 -17.26
CA ILE A 294 -3.94 -16.85 -16.89
C ILE A 294 -3.82 -16.94 -15.37
N LYS A 295 -3.27 -15.90 -14.74
CA LYS A 295 -2.93 -15.93 -13.32
C LYS A 295 -2.66 -14.54 -12.76
N THR A 296 -3.09 -14.32 -11.52
CA THR A 296 -2.61 -13.24 -10.65
C THR A 296 -1.32 -13.69 -9.98
N VAL A 297 -0.21 -13.02 -10.27
CA VAL A 297 1.12 -13.39 -9.77
C VAL A 297 1.58 -12.57 -8.57
N PHE A 298 0.83 -11.52 -8.24
CA PHE A 298 1.03 -10.68 -7.07
C PHE A 298 -0.34 -10.10 -6.71
N ASN A 299 -0.76 -10.27 -5.48
CA ASN A 299 -1.94 -9.64 -4.90
C ASN A 299 -1.58 -9.39 -3.43
N GLU A 300 -1.39 -8.13 -3.08
CA GLU A 300 -1.04 -7.71 -1.72
C GLU A 300 -1.94 -6.57 -1.26
N SER A 301 -2.45 -6.70 -0.03
CA SER A 301 -3.29 -5.73 0.66
C SER A 301 -3.08 -5.83 2.18
N PRO A 302 -2.69 -4.75 2.89
CA PRO A 302 -2.23 -3.46 2.37
C PRO A 302 -0.81 -3.57 1.79
N ILE A 303 -0.49 -2.74 0.79
CA ILE A 303 0.85 -2.71 0.19
C ILE A 303 1.69 -1.53 0.72
N TYR A 304 2.97 -1.74 1.00
CA TYR A 304 3.87 -0.69 1.48
C TYR A 304 4.30 0.27 0.36
N ILE A 305 4.61 1.51 0.70
CA ILE A 305 5.26 2.46 -0.22
C ILE A 305 6.66 1.93 -0.58
N GLY A 306 7.05 2.02 -1.84
CA GLY A 306 8.40 1.65 -2.28
C GLY A 306 8.48 1.09 -3.70
N ASP A 307 9.68 0.64 -4.04
CA ASP A 307 10.00 0.03 -5.33
C ASP A 307 9.76 -1.49 -5.28
N TYR A 308 8.95 -2.00 -6.21
CA TYR A 308 8.62 -3.41 -6.35
C TYR A 308 9.19 -3.98 -7.65
N SER A 309 9.69 -5.22 -7.58
CA SER A 309 10.14 -6.00 -8.73
C SER A 309 9.69 -7.44 -8.60
N ILE A 310 8.82 -7.88 -9.51
CA ILE A 310 8.34 -9.28 -9.57
C ILE A 310 9.13 -9.99 -10.66
N LYS A 311 9.99 -10.93 -10.24
CA LYS A 311 10.71 -11.80 -11.16
C LYS A 311 9.90 -13.06 -11.46
N ILE A 312 9.72 -13.34 -12.74
CA ILE A 312 9.05 -14.54 -13.25
C ILE A 312 10.05 -15.31 -14.11
N ASP A 313 10.38 -16.52 -13.66
CA ASP A 313 11.26 -17.45 -14.38
C ASP A 313 10.41 -18.44 -15.21
N SER A 314 10.81 -18.67 -16.46
CA SER A 314 10.10 -19.60 -17.36
C SER A 314 10.34 -21.08 -17.04
N THR A 315 11.42 -21.38 -16.32
CA THR A 315 11.84 -22.73 -15.95
C THR A 315 12.06 -22.84 -14.45
N ASP A 316 11.78 -24.01 -13.87
CA ASP A 316 12.18 -24.33 -12.51
C ASP A 316 13.71 -24.54 -12.38
N SER A 317 14.16 -24.88 -11.17
CA SER A 317 15.58 -25.19 -10.88
C SER A 317 16.13 -26.40 -11.65
N LEU A 318 15.29 -27.17 -12.33
CA LEU A 318 15.63 -28.34 -13.14
C LEU A 318 15.56 -28.05 -14.65
N GLY A 319 15.22 -26.81 -15.04
CA GLY A 319 15.12 -26.40 -16.45
C GLY A 319 13.80 -26.79 -17.12
N MET A 320 12.80 -27.24 -16.35
CA MET A 320 11.49 -27.65 -16.87
C MET A 320 10.52 -26.46 -16.86
N ASN A 321 9.78 -26.26 -17.96
CA ASN A 321 8.72 -25.26 -18.02
C ASN A 321 7.55 -25.70 -17.13
N TYR A 322 7.22 -24.91 -16.09
CA TYR A 322 6.17 -25.29 -15.13
C TYR A 322 4.99 -24.29 -15.06
N LEU A 323 5.17 -23.06 -15.53
CA LEU A 323 4.16 -21.99 -15.36
C LEU A 323 3.58 -21.42 -16.66
N PHE A 324 4.32 -21.46 -17.78
CA PHE A 324 3.90 -20.81 -19.03
C PHE A 324 4.32 -21.62 -20.25
N GLU A 325 3.46 -21.63 -21.28
CA GLU A 325 3.83 -22.10 -22.61
C GLU A 325 4.73 -21.07 -23.32
N ASN A 326 5.39 -21.47 -24.40
CA ASN A 326 6.15 -20.52 -25.21
C ASN A 326 5.19 -19.56 -25.91
N GLY A 327 5.19 -18.28 -25.54
CA GLY A 327 4.20 -17.35 -26.07
C GLY A 327 4.38 -15.89 -25.66
N LYS A 328 3.52 -15.04 -26.24
CA LYS A 328 3.41 -13.61 -25.89
C LYS A 328 2.32 -13.42 -24.86
N TYR A 329 2.62 -12.65 -23.82
CA TYR A 329 1.75 -12.40 -22.69
C TYR A 329 1.57 -10.90 -22.46
N PHE A 330 0.46 -10.54 -21.84
CA PHE A 330 0.14 -9.17 -21.43
C PHE A 330 0.03 -9.10 -19.91
N PHE A 331 0.33 -7.93 -19.36
CA PHE A 331 0.38 -7.73 -17.92
C PHE A 331 -0.45 -6.50 -17.57
N LYS A 332 -1.26 -6.62 -16.52
CA LYS A 332 -2.01 -5.52 -15.94
C LYS A 332 -1.61 -5.39 -14.49
N VAL A 333 -1.06 -4.24 -14.12
CA VAL A 333 -0.89 -3.88 -12.72
C VAL A 333 -2.08 -3.01 -12.33
N ILE A 334 -2.82 -3.43 -11.32
CA ILE A 334 -4.02 -2.77 -10.80
C ILE A 334 -3.66 -2.19 -9.44
N TYR A 335 -4.06 -0.95 -9.20
CA TYR A 335 -3.96 -0.28 -7.90
C TYR A 335 -5.38 0.13 -7.49
N LEU A 336 -5.84 -0.35 -6.34
CA LEU A 336 -7.15 -0.04 -5.77
C LEU A 336 -6.96 0.81 -4.52
N GLU A 337 -7.51 2.03 -4.52
CA GLU A 337 -7.56 2.86 -3.31
C GLU A 337 -8.72 2.42 -2.42
N THR A 338 -8.45 2.25 -1.13
CA THR A 338 -9.48 2.11 -0.10
C THR A 338 -9.94 3.50 0.34
N ASN A 339 -11.05 4.01 -0.21
CA ASN A 339 -11.67 5.24 0.31
C ASN A 339 -13.03 4.93 0.96
N GLU A 340 -13.16 5.26 2.25
CA GLU A 340 -14.38 5.10 3.08
C GLU A 340 -15.45 6.20 2.84
N ASN A 341 -15.42 6.93 1.71
CA ASN A 341 -16.34 8.05 1.47
C ASN A 341 -17.03 7.92 0.11
N THR A 342 -18.37 7.98 0.09
CA THR A 342 -19.25 7.62 -1.03
C THR A 342 -19.30 8.62 -2.21
N ASP A 343 -18.43 9.62 -2.22
CA ASP A 343 -18.26 10.56 -3.34
C ASP A 343 -16.92 10.25 -4.05
N SER A 344 -16.88 9.17 -4.83
CA SER A 344 -15.64 8.63 -5.36
C SER A 344 -15.00 9.50 -6.46
N LYS A 345 -13.73 9.85 -6.26
CA LYS A 345 -12.79 10.15 -7.34
C LYS A 345 -11.98 8.90 -7.58
N ASP A 346 -12.39 8.09 -8.55
CA ASP A 346 -11.61 6.94 -8.97
C ASP A 346 -10.42 7.44 -9.81
N VAL A 347 -9.19 7.21 -9.34
CA VAL A 347 -7.97 7.51 -10.09
C VAL A 347 -7.42 6.19 -10.63
N TYR A 348 -7.55 5.99 -11.95
CA TYR A 348 -7.01 4.83 -12.65
C TYR A 348 -5.68 5.20 -13.33
N PRO A 349 -4.55 4.52 -13.05
CA PRO A 349 -3.36 4.64 -13.88
C PRO A 349 -3.61 3.97 -15.23
N ASP A 350 -3.61 4.77 -16.28
CA ASP A 350 -3.79 4.32 -17.64
C ASP A 350 -2.47 3.79 -18.22
N ILE A 351 -2.26 2.47 -18.13
CA ILE A 351 -1.10 1.79 -18.72
C ILE A 351 -1.38 1.55 -20.20
N THR A 352 -1.01 2.52 -21.06
CA THR A 352 -1.02 2.29 -22.51
C THR A 352 0.30 1.72 -22.99
N LYS A 353 0.18 0.66 -23.79
CA LYS A 353 1.21 0.11 -24.67
C LYS A 353 1.81 1.22 -25.54
N ALA A 354 3.04 1.63 -25.27
CA ALA A 354 3.82 2.42 -26.23
C ALA A 354 4.08 1.55 -27.47
N GLU A 355 4.00 2.14 -28.66
CA GLU A 355 4.27 1.44 -29.92
C GLU A 355 5.75 1.01 -30.06
N ASP A 356 6.62 1.52 -29.17
CA ASP A 356 8.00 1.09 -29.04
C ASP A 356 8.20 0.32 -27.73
N TYR A 357 8.51 -0.97 -27.88
CA TYR A 357 8.71 -1.93 -26.80
C TYR A 357 9.76 -1.42 -25.79
N ASN A 358 9.32 -1.17 -24.54
CA ASN A 358 10.07 -1.17 -23.26
C ASN A 358 9.80 0.01 -22.30
N SER A 359 8.80 0.86 -22.55
CA SER A 359 8.31 1.81 -21.54
C SER A 359 6.80 2.07 -21.66
N PHE A 360 6.14 2.28 -20.52
CA PHE A 360 4.73 2.69 -20.45
C PHE A 360 4.68 4.15 -19.99
N VAL A 361 3.83 4.97 -20.63
CA VAL A 361 3.62 6.38 -20.27
C VAL A 361 2.38 6.49 -19.39
N VAL A 362 2.53 7.07 -18.20
CA VAL A 362 1.44 7.37 -17.27
C VAL A 362 0.82 8.72 -17.67
N SER A 363 -0.44 8.70 -18.11
CA SER A 363 -1.22 9.89 -18.46
C SER A 363 -1.99 10.39 -17.23
N HIS A 364 -1.85 11.67 -16.89
CA HIS A 364 -2.48 12.31 -15.72
C HIS A 364 -3.75 13.10 -16.05
N SER A 365 -4.30 12.95 -17.26
CA SER A 365 -5.59 13.55 -17.60
C SER A 365 -6.71 12.59 -17.20
N PRO A 366 -7.76 13.04 -16.47
CA PRO A 366 -8.91 12.20 -16.19
C PRO A 366 -9.47 11.67 -17.52
N PRO A 367 -9.73 10.36 -17.64
CA PRO A 367 -10.35 9.81 -18.84
C PRO A 367 -11.76 10.37 -18.97
N GLY A 368 -12.26 10.45 -20.20
CA GLY A 368 -13.69 10.66 -20.40
C GLY A 368 -14.48 9.49 -19.81
N HIS A 369 -15.78 9.66 -19.59
CA HIS A 369 -16.65 8.59 -19.14
C HIS A 369 -17.79 8.36 -20.13
N VAL A 370 -18.15 7.09 -20.35
CA VAL A 370 -19.42 6.74 -20.98
C VAL A 370 -20.17 5.82 -20.04
N ASN A 371 -21.34 6.26 -19.60
CA ASN A 371 -22.20 5.54 -18.67
C ASN A 371 -23.52 5.21 -19.35
N LEU A 372 -24.11 4.07 -18.99
CA LEU A 372 -25.48 3.76 -19.33
C LEU A 372 -26.35 4.00 -18.12
N SER A 373 -27.48 4.68 -18.27
CA SER A 373 -28.39 4.97 -17.16
C SER A 373 -29.79 4.48 -17.47
N LEU A 374 -30.33 3.64 -16.59
CA LEU A 374 -31.74 3.23 -16.60
C LEU A 374 -32.59 4.31 -15.94
N GLY A 375 -33.60 4.81 -16.66
CA GLY A 375 -34.52 5.81 -16.12
C GLY A 375 -35.29 5.33 -14.86
N GLY A 376 -35.42 6.21 -13.87
CA GLY A 376 -36.41 6.18 -12.77
C GLY A 376 -36.80 4.83 -12.15
N GLY A 377 -35.97 4.30 -11.22
CA GLY A 377 -36.39 3.28 -10.24
C GLY A 377 -36.57 1.85 -10.77
N LEU A 378 -36.11 1.56 -11.98
CA LEU A 378 -36.16 0.23 -12.60
C LEU A 378 -34.90 -0.60 -12.30
N THR A 379 -35.03 -1.92 -12.24
CA THR A 379 -33.93 -2.87 -12.01
C THR A 379 -33.59 -3.65 -13.29
N PRO A 380 -32.37 -4.22 -13.42
CA PRO A 380 -31.98 -5.09 -14.55
C PRO A 380 -32.77 -6.40 -14.67
N LEU A 381 -33.57 -6.75 -13.66
CA LEU A 381 -34.51 -7.87 -13.69
C LEU A 381 -35.77 -7.48 -14.45
N LEU A 382 -35.84 -7.87 -15.71
CA LEU A 382 -36.91 -7.46 -16.64
C LEU A 382 -37.97 -8.55 -16.76
N LYS A 383 -39.24 -8.15 -16.82
CA LYS A 383 -40.35 -9.04 -17.17
C LYS A 383 -40.67 -8.91 -18.65
N ASN A 384 -41.09 -10.02 -19.26
CA ASN A 384 -41.57 -10.03 -20.62
C ASN A 384 -42.70 -8.98 -20.79
N GLY A 385 -42.50 -8.06 -21.73
CA GLY A 385 -43.39 -6.95 -22.02
C GLY A 385 -42.94 -5.59 -21.47
N ASP A 386 -42.00 -5.54 -20.53
CA ASP A 386 -41.52 -4.28 -19.93
C ASP A 386 -40.86 -3.38 -20.97
N LYS A 387 -41.21 -2.09 -20.97
CA LYS A 387 -40.63 -1.08 -21.85
C LYS A 387 -39.88 -0.04 -21.03
N PHE A 388 -38.64 0.23 -21.37
CA PHE A 388 -37.77 1.11 -20.59
C PHE A 388 -36.80 1.88 -21.48
N TRP A 389 -36.27 2.98 -20.94
CA TRP A 389 -35.27 3.81 -21.59
C TRP A 389 -33.90 3.62 -20.94
N VAL A 390 -32.87 3.57 -21.79
CA VAL A 390 -31.47 3.60 -21.41
C VAL A 390 -30.82 4.82 -22.04
N ASP A 391 -30.31 5.72 -21.19
CA ASP A 391 -29.56 6.89 -21.62
C ASP A 391 -28.08 6.55 -21.71
N VAL A 392 -27.46 6.85 -22.85
CA VAL A 392 -26.02 6.76 -23.08
C VAL A 392 -25.44 8.12 -22.73
N TYR A 393 -24.90 8.26 -21.53
CA TYR A 393 -24.32 9.50 -21.03
C TYR A 393 -22.83 9.55 -21.31
N LEU A 394 -22.35 10.69 -21.79
CA LEU A 394 -20.94 10.97 -22.06
C LEU A 394 -20.47 12.09 -21.13
N ASP A 395 -19.25 11.95 -20.65
CA ASP A 395 -18.46 13.01 -20.05
C ASP A 395 -17.11 13.07 -20.75
N SER A 396 -16.79 14.18 -21.41
CA SER A 396 -15.56 14.34 -22.18
C SER A 396 -14.77 15.55 -21.69
N TYR A 397 -13.53 15.31 -21.27
CA TYR A 397 -12.61 16.31 -20.74
C TYR A 397 -11.71 16.90 -21.82
N LYS A 398 -11.69 16.32 -23.03
CA LYS A 398 -10.94 16.85 -24.18
C LYS A 398 -11.87 17.31 -25.31
N PRO A 399 -11.52 18.38 -26.04
CA PRO A 399 -12.28 18.81 -27.21
C PRO A 399 -12.28 17.74 -28.32
N ASN A 400 -13.47 17.27 -28.72
CA ASN A 400 -13.66 16.24 -29.74
C ASN A 400 -14.38 16.80 -30.99
N LYS A 401 -13.93 16.38 -32.18
CA LYS A 401 -14.66 16.55 -33.45
C LYS A 401 -15.50 15.34 -33.82
N SER A 402 -15.09 14.15 -33.39
CA SER A 402 -15.86 12.92 -33.57
C SER A 402 -15.71 11.96 -32.40
N ILE A 403 -16.80 11.25 -32.11
CA ILE A 403 -16.88 10.16 -31.12
C ILE A 403 -17.70 9.04 -31.73
N ASN A 404 -17.18 7.81 -31.75
CA ASN A 404 -17.92 6.62 -32.16
C ASN A 404 -17.92 5.59 -31.04
N LEU A 405 -19.06 4.98 -30.78
CA LEU A 405 -19.23 3.95 -29.76
C LEU A 405 -20.25 2.91 -30.22
N THR A 406 -20.22 1.73 -29.60
CA THR A 406 -21.21 0.68 -29.88
C THR A 406 -21.88 0.27 -28.57
N VAL A 407 -23.21 0.26 -28.53
CA VAL A 407 -23.96 -0.36 -27.43
C VAL A 407 -24.30 -1.79 -27.79
N ASN A 408 -23.86 -2.73 -26.96
CA ASN A 408 -24.24 -4.13 -27.08
C ASN A 408 -25.48 -4.39 -26.22
N TYR A 409 -26.35 -5.29 -26.70
CA TYR A 409 -27.51 -5.77 -25.98
C TYR A 409 -27.76 -7.24 -26.34
N ASP A 410 -28.50 -7.98 -25.51
CA ASP A 410 -28.90 -9.34 -25.85
C ASP A 410 -30.15 -9.31 -26.76
N PRO A 411 -30.06 -9.72 -28.04
CA PRO A 411 -31.18 -9.69 -28.97
C PRO A 411 -32.23 -10.79 -28.71
N PHE A 412 -31.93 -11.78 -27.87
CA PHE A 412 -32.89 -12.81 -27.47
C PHE A 412 -33.74 -12.38 -26.26
N LEU A 413 -33.27 -11.40 -25.49
CA LEU A 413 -33.96 -10.88 -24.32
C LEU A 413 -34.60 -9.51 -24.57
N LEU A 414 -34.03 -8.71 -25.47
CA LEU A 414 -34.42 -7.32 -25.69
C LEU A 414 -34.69 -7.02 -27.17
N GLN A 415 -35.78 -6.29 -27.42
CA GLN A 415 -36.12 -5.71 -28.70
C GLN A 415 -35.96 -4.18 -28.63
N ILE A 416 -35.25 -3.60 -29.60
CA ILE A 416 -35.16 -2.14 -29.74
C ILE A 416 -36.46 -1.60 -30.33
N LEU A 417 -37.05 -0.60 -29.68
CA LEU A 417 -38.22 0.11 -30.16
C LEU A 417 -37.86 1.45 -30.81
N ASN A 418 -36.88 2.17 -30.25
CA ASN A 418 -36.53 3.52 -30.70
C ASN A 418 -35.10 3.90 -30.25
N VAL A 419 -34.44 4.76 -31.01
CA VAL A 419 -33.17 5.43 -30.65
C VAL A 419 -33.35 6.92 -30.93
N LYS A 420 -33.05 7.77 -29.94
CA LYS A 420 -33.15 9.24 -30.05
C LYS A 420 -31.81 9.87 -29.74
N ALA A 421 -31.44 10.89 -30.51
CA ALA A 421 -30.33 11.77 -30.16
C ALA A 421 -30.59 12.45 -28.80
N GLY A 422 -29.55 12.51 -27.97
CA GLY A 422 -29.60 13.08 -26.63
C GLY A 422 -29.20 14.57 -26.58
N SER A 423 -29.11 15.11 -25.36
CA SER A 423 -28.89 16.54 -25.11
C SER A 423 -27.55 17.09 -25.61
N ILE A 424 -26.54 16.23 -25.79
CA ILE A 424 -25.21 16.66 -26.24
C ILE A 424 -25.18 16.98 -27.74
N VAL A 425 -26.18 16.51 -28.50
CA VAL A 425 -26.33 16.77 -29.94
C VAL A 425 -26.99 18.14 -30.11
N SER A 426 -26.17 19.19 -30.09
CA SER A 426 -26.60 20.59 -30.24
C SER A 426 -25.71 21.34 -31.23
N GLY A 427 -26.23 22.45 -31.79
CA GLY A 427 -25.50 23.25 -32.78
C GLY A 427 -25.18 22.47 -34.06
N ASN A 428 -23.89 22.41 -34.42
CA ASN A 428 -23.39 21.76 -35.64
C ASN A 428 -22.90 20.32 -35.41
N VAL A 429 -23.25 19.67 -34.30
CA VAL A 429 -22.93 18.26 -34.04
C VAL A 429 -23.99 17.37 -34.67
N ARG A 430 -23.58 16.45 -35.54
CA ARG A 430 -24.45 15.45 -36.20
C ARG A 430 -24.40 14.15 -35.43
N PHE A 431 -25.56 13.53 -35.20
CA PHE A 431 -25.69 12.19 -34.64
C PHE A 431 -26.18 11.20 -35.70
N THR A 432 -25.59 10.02 -35.73
CA THR A 432 -26.02 8.89 -36.57
C THR A 432 -26.01 7.60 -35.78
N ASP A 433 -27.03 6.76 -35.96
CA ASP A 433 -27.08 5.41 -35.43
C ASP A 433 -27.24 4.35 -36.54
N THR A 434 -26.76 3.13 -36.27
CA THR A 434 -26.97 1.96 -37.13
C THR A 434 -27.21 0.73 -36.26
N ILE A 435 -28.39 0.11 -36.41
CA ILE A 435 -28.83 -1.00 -35.58
C ILE A 435 -28.56 -2.33 -36.30
N LEU A 436 -27.83 -3.22 -35.64
CA LEU A 436 -27.64 -4.63 -36.00
C LEU A 436 -28.14 -5.54 -34.86
N PRO A 437 -28.37 -6.84 -35.12
CA PRO A 437 -28.66 -7.80 -34.06
C PRO A 437 -27.56 -7.78 -32.98
N GLY A 438 -27.95 -7.44 -31.75
CA GLY A 438 -27.07 -7.36 -30.59
C GLY A 438 -26.15 -6.14 -30.51
N LYS A 439 -26.16 -5.23 -31.49
CA LYS A 439 -25.29 -4.03 -31.51
C LYS A 439 -25.98 -2.78 -32.06
N ILE A 440 -25.71 -1.63 -31.45
CA ILE A 440 -26.12 -0.30 -31.94
C ILE A 440 -24.87 0.54 -32.09
N PHE A 441 -24.45 0.80 -33.32
CA PHE A 441 -23.35 1.72 -33.61
C PHE A 441 -23.88 3.14 -33.54
N MET A 442 -23.17 4.02 -32.82
CA MET A 442 -23.51 5.42 -32.67
C MET A 442 -22.28 6.28 -32.96
N ALA A 443 -22.49 7.39 -33.68
CA ALA A 443 -21.45 8.35 -33.98
C ALA A 443 -21.95 9.78 -33.78
N LEU A 444 -21.12 10.61 -33.14
CA LEU A 444 -21.22 12.05 -33.14
C LEU A 444 -20.09 12.63 -33.99
N SER A 445 -20.39 13.61 -34.84
CA SER A 445 -19.38 14.31 -35.64
C SER A 445 -19.69 15.79 -35.83
N SER A 446 -18.67 16.63 -35.89
CA SER A 446 -18.77 18.05 -36.26
C SER A 446 -17.65 18.45 -37.22
N ASP A 447 -18.02 19.15 -38.28
CA ASP A 447 -17.09 19.57 -39.34
C ASP A 447 -16.38 20.90 -39.00
N THR A 448 -16.97 21.73 -38.13
CA THR A 448 -16.56 23.13 -37.93
C THR A 448 -16.08 23.46 -36.52
N GLU A 449 -16.52 22.70 -35.50
CA GLU A 449 -16.27 23.00 -34.08
C GLU A 449 -15.86 21.73 -33.32
N THR A 450 -15.25 21.92 -32.15
CA THR A 450 -14.99 20.83 -31.19
C THR A 450 -15.98 20.93 -30.05
N PHE A 451 -16.52 19.79 -29.60
CA PHE A 451 -17.40 19.71 -28.44
C PHE A 451 -16.70 19.00 -27.27
N GLN A 452 -17.00 19.44 -26.05
CA GLN A 452 -16.48 18.92 -24.78
C GLN A 452 -17.52 19.10 -23.68
N GLY A 453 -17.39 18.37 -22.58
CA GLY A 453 -18.31 18.40 -21.43
C GLY A 453 -19.23 17.19 -21.37
N SER A 454 -20.24 17.28 -20.52
CA SER A 454 -21.08 16.14 -20.13
C SER A 454 -22.51 16.24 -20.67
N GLY A 455 -23.09 15.12 -21.12
CA GLY A 455 -24.48 15.07 -21.59
C GLY A 455 -24.86 13.72 -22.21
N THR A 456 -26.16 13.54 -22.49
CA THR A 456 -26.67 12.32 -23.12
C THR A 456 -26.36 12.33 -24.62
N ILE A 457 -25.68 11.30 -25.11
CA ILE A 457 -25.44 11.05 -26.54
C ILE A 457 -26.73 10.58 -27.21
N ALA A 458 -27.37 9.58 -26.62
CA ALA A 458 -28.59 8.98 -27.15
C ALA A 458 -29.42 8.35 -26.04
N SER A 459 -30.73 8.28 -26.25
CA SER A 459 -31.66 7.52 -25.42
C SER A 459 -32.21 6.38 -26.25
N ILE A 460 -32.06 5.14 -25.77
CA ILE A 460 -32.49 3.92 -26.46
C ILE A 460 -33.68 3.34 -25.71
N GLN A 461 -34.78 3.07 -26.41
CA GLN A 461 -35.95 2.41 -25.85
C GLN A 461 -35.90 0.92 -26.17
N PHE A 462 -35.91 0.10 -25.13
CA PHE A 462 -35.99 -1.35 -25.23
C PHE A 462 -37.37 -1.87 -24.77
N GLN A 463 -37.75 -3.02 -25.30
CA GLN A 463 -38.80 -3.88 -24.77
C GLN A 463 -38.21 -5.24 -24.42
N ALA A 464 -38.45 -5.74 -23.22
CA ALA A 464 -38.11 -7.10 -22.84
C ALA A 464 -39.06 -8.09 -23.53
N ILE A 465 -38.51 -9.09 -24.22
CA ILE A 465 -39.29 -10.13 -24.93
C ILE A 465 -39.26 -11.49 -24.20
N SER A 466 -38.46 -11.62 -23.14
CA SER A 466 -38.45 -12.73 -22.19
C SER A 466 -38.19 -12.21 -20.77
N ASN A 467 -38.52 -13.01 -19.76
CA ASN A 467 -38.10 -12.74 -18.38
C ASN A 467 -36.59 -13.04 -18.26
N GLY A 468 -35.84 -12.18 -17.58
CA GLY A 468 -34.41 -12.41 -17.33
C GLY A 468 -33.67 -11.15 -16.94
N ASP A 469 -32.39 -11.31 -16.66
CA ASP A 469 -31.39 -10.24 -16.63
C ASP A 469 -30.67 -10.17 -17.97
N GLY A 470 -30.28 -8.99 -18.43
CA GLY A 470 -29.72 -8.84 -19.77
C GLY A 470 -28.75 -7.68 -19.88
N PHE A 471 -27.50 -8.00 -20.22
CA PHE A 471 -26.35 -7.10 -20.15
C PHE A 471 -26.34 -6.10 -21.32
N ILE A 472 -26.85 -4.90 -21.06
CA ILE A 472 -26.63 -3.75 -21.93
C ILE A 472 -25.27 -3.17 -21.57
N GLY A 473 -24.37 -3.10 -22.54
CA GLY A 473 -23.00 -2.64 -22.33
C GLY A 473 -22.53 -1.73 -23.44
N VAL A 474 -21.39 -1.09 -23.24
CA VAL A 474 -20.75 -0.23 -24.25
C VAL A 474 -19.43 -0.88 -24.63
N ASP A 475 -19.15 -0.98 -25.93
CA ASP A 475 -17.82 -1.32 -26.45
C ASP A 475 -16.89 -0.10 -26.35
N PRO A 476 -15.57 -0.29 -26.44
CA PRO A 476 -14.60 0.81 -26.44
C PRO A 476 -14.99 1.97 -27.37
N VAL A 477 -14.91 3.17 -26.82
CA VAL A 477 -15.23 4.42 -27.53
C VAL A 477 -13.99 4.89 -28.28
N THR A 478 -14.18 5.28 -29.54
CA THR A 478 -13.12 5.92 -30.34
C THR A 478 -13.43 7.40 -30.49
N ALA A 479 -12.44 8.24 -30.26
CA ALA A 479 -12.63 9.69 -30.31
C ALA A 479 -11.47 10.41 -30.99
N SER A 480 -11.78 11.48 -31.70
CA SER A 480 -10.81 12.29 -32.46
C SER A 480 -9.70 12.93 -31.63
N SER A 481 -9.94 13.22 -30.35
CA SER A 481 -8.95 13.81 -29.45
C SER A 481 -7.92 12.80 -28.92
N LEU A 482 -8.07 11.52 -29.27
CA LEU A 482 -7.37 10.39 -28.64
C LEU A 482 -7.60 10.31 -27.12
N GLU A 483 -8.66 10.95 -26.61
CA GLU A 483 -9.18 10.74 -25.26
C GLU A 483 -9.63 9.29 -25.10
N LYS A 484 -9.24 8.68 -23.98
CA LYS A 484 -9.75 7.37 -23.59
C LYS A 484 -10.98 7.55 -22.71
N PHE A 485 -11.93 6.66 -22.90
CA PHE A 485 -13.17 6.64 -22.15
C PHE A 485 -13.21 5.44 -21.22
N VAL A 486 -13.45 5.69 -19.95
CA VAL A 486 -13.86 4.67 -18.99
C VAL A 486 -15.34 4.38 -19.23
N LEU A 487 -15.64 3.10 -19.43
CA LEU A 487 -17.00 2.64 -19.66
C LEU A 487 -17.58 2.26 -18.30
N GLY A 488 -18.53 3.06 -17.81
CA GLY A 488 -19.22 2.74 -16.58
C GLY A 488 -20.23 1.61 -16.78
N ALA A 489 -20.50 0.92 -15.67
CA ALA A 489 -21.57 -0.06 -15.61
C ALA A 489 -22.94 0.61 -15.83
N LEU A 490 -23.95 -0.21 -16.13
CA LEU A 490 -25.34 0.24 -16.19
C LEU A 490 -25.77 0.76 -14.81
N TYR A 491 -26.02 2.06 -14.72
CA TYR A 491 -26.47 2.75 -13.52
C TYR A 491 -27.99 2.62 -13.38
N TYR A 492 -28.46 2.21 -12.20
CA TYR A 492 -29.88 2.14 -11.86
C TYR A 492 -30.07 2.43 -10.38
N LYS A 493 -31.22 3.01 -10.02
CA LYS A 493 -31.49 3.40 -8.64
C LYS A 493 -32.11 2.22 -7.88
N ILE A 494 -31.34 1.60 -6.99
CA ILE A 494 -31.82 0.53 -6.10
C ILE A 494 -32.54 1.19 -4.92
N SER A 495 -33.85 1.46 -5.08
CA SER A 495 -34.65 1.99 -3.96
C SER A 495 -35.28 0.90 -3.09
N ASP A 496 -34.98 -0.38 -3.31
CA ASP A 496 -35.58 -1.48 -2.55
C ASP A 496 -34.70 -2.75 -2.60
N TYR A 497 -33.79 -2.90 -1.61
CA TYR A 497 -32.88 -4.06 -1.49
C TYR A 497 -33.61 -5.37 -1.13
N SER A 498 -34.88 -5.29 -0.72
CA SER A 498 -35.67 -6.43 -0.24
C SER A 498 -35.84 -7.55 -1.29
N ARG A 499 -35.89 -7.21 -2.58
CA ARG A 499 -36.27 -8.16 -3.64
C ARG A 499 -35.16 -9.12 -4.11
N ILE A 500 -33.90 -8.85 -3.78
CA ILE A 500 -32.79 -9.69 -4.26
C ILE A 500 -32.64 -10.94 -3.38
N PHE A 501 -33.03 -10.85 -2.10
CA PHE A 501 -32.79 -11.91 -1.09
C PHE A 501 -34.05 -12.41 -0.37
N ASP A 502 -35.21 -11.82 -0.67
CA ASP A 502 -36.54 -12.39 -0.39
C ASP A 502 -36.82 -13.52 -1.40
N LEU A 503 -36.19 -14.67 -1.15
CA LEU A 503 -36.21 -15.83 -2.05
C LEU A 503 -37.61 -16.43 -2.13
N ASN A 504 -38.40 -16.31 -1.06
CA ASN A 504 -39.76 -16.81 -0.99
C ASN A 504 -40.82 -15.79 -1.47
N LYS A 505 -40.44 -14.52 -1.66
CA LYS A 505 -41.25 -13.38 -2.15
C LYS A 505 -42.34 -12.89 -1.19
N ASP A 506 -42.13 -13.03 0.12
CA ASP A 506 -43.07 -12.58 1.15
C ASP A 506 -42.80 -11.17 1.69
N SER A 507 -41.84 -10.47 1.08
CA SER A 507 -41.35 -9.14 1.45
C SER A 507 -40.67 -9.10 2.82
N LYS A 508 -40.16 -10.23 3.28
CA LYS A 508 -39.30 -10.37 4.45
C LYS A 508 -38.05 -11.14 4.07
N VAL A 509 -36.99 -10.94 4.85
CA VAL A 509 -35.79 -11.78 4.78
C VAL A 509 -35.69 -12.45 6.13
N ASP A 510 -36.13 -13.70 6.20
CA ASP A 510 -36.22 -14.42 7.47
C ASP A 510 -35.67 -15.86 7.37
N SER A 511 -35.95 -16.66 8.41
CA SER A 511 -35.48 -18.04 8.49
C SER A 511 -35.93 -18.92 7.31
N LEU A 512 -37.08 -18.63 6.68
CA LEU A 512 -37.53 -19.38 5.50
C LEU A 512 -36.62 -19.12 4.29
N ASP A 513 -36.15 -17.89 4.09
CA ASP A 513 -35.22 -17.57 3.00
C ASP A 513 -33.86 -18.25 3.24
N LEU A 514 -33.40 -18.29 4.49
CA LEU A 514 -32.21 -19.03 4.89
C LEU A 514 -32.36 -20.54 4.64
N ASP A 515 -33.53 -21.12 4.87
CA ASP A 515 -33.78 -22.53 4.61
C ASP A 515 -33.80 -22.84 3.09
N ILE A 516 -34.41 -21.96 2.27
CA ILE A 516 -34.35 -22.06 0.80
C ILE A 516 -32.90 -21.93 0.30
N PHE A 517 -32.13 -21.02 0.89
CA PHE A 517 -30.73 -20.80 0.57
C PHE A 517 -29.88 -22.06 0.88
N LYS A 518 -30.03 -22.64 2.08
CA LYS A 518 -29.33 -23.87 2.50
C LYS A 518 -29.66 -25.09 1.64
N VAL A 519 -30.93 -25.25 1.24
CA VAL A 519 -31.35 -26.36 0.36
C VAL A 519 -30.74 -26.21 -1.04
N SER A 520 -30.56 -24.97 -1.51
CA SER A 520 -30.07 -24.68 -2.86
C SER A 520 -28.55 -24.83 -2.99
N PHE A 521 -27.78 -24.50 -1.93
CA PHE A 521 -26.31 -24.38 -2.01
C PHE A 521 -25.54 -25.34 -1.09
N GLY A 522 -26.20 -26.32 -0.48
CA GLY A 522 -25.57 -27.29 0.43
C GLY A 522 -25.16 -26.67 1.76
N THR A 523 -24.93 -27.49 2.78
CA THR A 523 -24.73 -26.99 4.17
C THR A 523 -23.32 -27.15 4.69
N LYS A 524 -22.50 -28.00 4.07
CA LYS A 524 -21.13 -28.27 4.50
C LYS A 524 -20.26 -28.79 3.37
N SER A 525 -18.95 -28.62 3.54
CA SER A 525 -17.94 -29.17 2.63
C SER A 525 -18.11 -30.69 2.46
N GLY A 526 -18.40 -31.10 1.22
CA GLY A 526 -18.70 -32.49 0.85
C GLY A 526 -20.15 -32.74 0.42
N ASP A 527 -21.08 -31.82 0.64
CA ASP A 527 -22.42 -31.90 0.06
C ASP A 527 -22.38 -31.64 -1.46
N THR A 528 -23.26 -32.29 -2.22
CA THR A 528 -23.24 -32.26 -3.70
C THR A 528 -23.41 -30.86 -4.29
N ASN A 529 -24.09 -29.97 -3.56
CA ASN A 529 -24.36 -28.59 -3.97
C ASN A 529 -23.51 -27.55 -3.23
N TYR A 530 -22.58 -27.98 -2.37
CA TYR A 530 -21.75 -27.09 -1.56
C TYR A 530 -20.92 -26.16 -2.43
N ASN A 531 -21.12 -24.86 -2.26
CA ASN A 531 -20.34 -23.84 -2.96
C ASN A 531 -19.61 -22.94 -1.96
N LYS A 532 -18.28 -23.08 -1.96
CA LYS A 532 -17.35 -22.38 -1.06
C LYS A 532 -17.43 -20.84 -1.16
N SER A 533 -17.96 -20.30 -2.25
CA SER A 533 -18.15 -18.85 -2.40
C SER A 533 -19.24 -18.26 -1.47
N TYR A 534 -20.01 -19.10 -0.78
CA TYR A 534 -21.07 -18.69 0.15
C TYR A 534 -20.80 -19.07 1.62
N ASP A 535 -19.60 -19.58 1.91
CA ASP A 535 -19.03 -19.80 3.25
C ASP A 535 -18.20 -18.54 3.58
N PHE A 536 -18.88 -17.51 4.09
CA PHE A 536 -18.34 -16.16 4.24
C PHE A 536 -17.42 -16.01 5.46
N ASN A 537 -17.58 -16.89 6.46
CA ASN A 537 -16.68 -16.95 7.61
C ASN A 537 -15.53 -17.96 7.44
N PHE A 538 -15.51 -18.70 6.32
CA PHE A 538 -14.51 -19.70 5.94
C PHE A 538 -14.38 -20.87 6.92
N ASP A 539 -15.45 -21.22 7.63
CA ASP A 539 -15.46 -22.32 8.60
C ASP A 539 -15.81 -23.69 8.00
N SER A 540 -16.00 -23.75 6.67
CA SER A 540 -16.38 -24.94 5.90
C SER A 540 -17.80 -25.45 6.14
N ALA A 541 -18.66 -24.64 6.75
CA ALA A 541 -20.11 -24.78 6.79
C ALA A 541 -20.77 -23.56 6.12
N ILE A 542 -21.98 -23.75 5.59
CA ILE A 542 -22.84 -22.65 5.17
C ILE A 542 -24.01 -22.65 6.16
N ASP A 543 -23.91 -21.80 7.18
CA ASP A 543 -24.81 -21.84 8.32
C ASP A 543 -25.39 -20.47 8.71
N LYS A 544 -25.86 -20.37 9.95
CA LYS A 544 -26.50 -19.14 10.43
C LYS A 544 -25.50 -17.99 10.59
N LEU A 545 -24.21 -18.27 10.81
CA LEU A 545 -23.17 -17.25 10.92
C LEU A 545 -22.89 -16.59 9.57
N ASP A 546 -22.82 -17.36 8.49
CA ASP A 546 -22.64 -16.82 7.13
C ASP A 546 -23.78 -15.88 6.74
N PHE A 547 -25.00 -16.29 7.06
CA PHE A 547 -26.19 -15.46 6.86
C PHE A 547 -26.24 -14.24 7.80
N PHE A 548 -25.70 -14.35 9.01
CA PHE A 548 -25.59 -13.23 9.96
C PHE A 548 -24.52 -12.21 9.56
N ILE A 549 -23.43 -12.65 8.91
CA ILE A 549 -22.44 -11.77 8.29
C ILE A 549 -23.09 -10.98 7.16
N LEU A 550 -23.90 -11.64 6.33
CA LEU A 550 -24.73 -11.02 5.29
C LEU A 550 -25.73 -9.99 5.88
N SER A 551 -26.46 -10.34 6.93
CA SER A 551 -27.43 -9.42 7.56
C SER A 551 -26.76 -8.22 8.22
N LYS A 552 -25.54 -8.38 8.77
CA LYS A 552 -24.76 -7.27 9.32
C LYS A 552 -24.11 -6.37 8.26
N HIS A 553 -23.74 -6.90 7.09
CA HIS A 553 -23.09 -6.11 6.03
C HIS A 553 -24.09 -5.33 5.16
N PHE A 554 -25.33 -5.84 5.00
CA PHE A 554 -26.35 -5.22 4.16
C PHE A 554 -27.57 -4.68 4.93
N GLY A 555 -27.53 -4.74 6.26
CA GLY A 555 -28.49 -4.13 7.16
C GLY A 555 -29.59 -5.08 7.62
N GLU A 556 -29.70 -5.26 8.93
CA GLU A 556 -30.91 -5.77 9.56
C GLU A 556 -31.98 -4.67 9.47
N VAL A 557 -33.08 -4.94 8.76
CA VAL A 557 -34.33 -4.20 8.96
C VAL A 557 -35.34 -5.19 9.48
N TYR A 558 -35.72 -5.07 10.75
CA TYR A 558 -37.06 -5.39 11.24
C TYR A 558 -37.25 -4.93 12.70
N PRO A 559 -38.41 -4.38 13.09
CA PRO A 559 -39.34 -3.47 12.40
C PRO A 559 -39.05 -1.98 12.67
#